data_AF-A0A813IKR3-F1
#
_entry.id   AF-A0A813IKR3-F1
#
_cell.length_a   1.000
_cell.length_b   1.000
_cell.length_c   1.000
_cell.angle_alpha   90.00
_cell.angle_beta   90.00
_cell.angle_gamma   90.00
#
_symmetry.space_group_name_H-M   'P 1'
#
loop_
_entity.id
_entity.type
_entity.pdbx_description
1 polymer ?
#
loop_
_entity_poly.entity_id
_entity_poly.type
_entity_poly.pdbx_seq_one_letter_code
_entity_poly.pdbx_strand_id
1 'polypeptide(L)'
;LDMEPDRDALCAAIRALDLARRSQEAMALFAELERRSLRPSLEVYNIVIAGCARKKQISKAFTWMDKMRDEGIKPNVLTYNALINACEKCEDWKRALSLLEQMQAKGLTPTSATYTAVIAACAAGRQWFRALQFLREMEEKGLKQDLFSFNAAISACEKSGQWMQ
;
A
#
# COMPACT_ATOMS: atom_id res chain seq x y z
N LEU A 1 25.29 27.35 -18.05
CA LEU A 1 24.01 26.90 -18.66
C LEU A 1 23.41 25.95 -17.66
N ASP A 2 22.54 26.45 -16.78
CA ASP A 2 21.78 25.59 -15.87
C ASP A 2 20.75 24.85 -16.72
N MET A 3 21.14 23.66 -17.20
CA MET A 3 20.20 22.77 -17.85
C MET A 3 19.21 22.32 -16.79
N GLU A 4 17.94 22.68 -16.95
CA GLU A 4 16.88 22.15 -16.10
C GLU A 4 16.95 20.62 -16.10
N PRO A 5 16.84 19.97 -14.93
CA PRO A 5 16.90 18.51 -14.84
C PRO A 5 15.82 17.91 -15.75
N ASP A 6 16.15 16.90 -16.53
CA ASP A 6 15.18 16.21 -17.36
C ASP A 6 14.22 15.34 -16.53
N ARG A 7 13.27 14.66 -17.20
CA ARG A 7 12.30 13.75 -16.54
C ARG A 7 13.00 12.69 -15.69
N ASP A 8 14.07 12.11 -16.19
CA ASP A 8 14.74 10.97 -15.56
C ASP A 8 15.54 11.41 -14.33
N ALA A 9 16.20 12.58 -14.41
CA ALA A 9 16.83 13.23 -13.28
C ALA A 9 15.81 13.54 -12.17
N LEU A 10 14.63 14.06 -12.51
CA LEU A 10 13.56 14.32 -11.55
C LEU A 10 13.01 13.03 -10.92
N CYS A 11 12.80 11.97 -11.71
CA CYS A 11 12.36 10.67 -11.19
C CYS A 11 13.39 10.05 -10.24
N ALA A 12 14.67 10.10 -10.60
CA ALA A 12 15.77 9.63 -9.76
C ALA A 12 15.89 10.44 -8.46
N ALA A 13 15.72 11.76 -8.52
CA ALA A 13 15.70 12.62 -7.34
C ALA A 13 14.52 12.28 -6.40
N ILE A 14 13.32 12.06 -6.94
CA ILE A 14 12.15 11.61 -6.14
C ILE A 14 12.45 10.28 -5.44
N ARG A 15 13.07 9.33 -6.13
CA ARG A 15 13.51 8.05 -5.54
C ARG A 15 14.50 8.24 -4.41
N ALA A 16 15.52 9.08 -4.61
CA ALA A 16 16.49 9.40 -3.57
C ALA A 16 15.84 10.06 -2.34
N LEU A 17 14.88 10.96 -2.56
CA LEU A 17 14.14 11.62 -1.49
C LEU A 17 13.22 10.66 -0.72
N ASP A 18 12.64 9.65 -1.37
CA ASP A 18 11.88 8.60 -0.70
C ASP A 18 12.76 7.78 0.25
N LEU A 19 13.94 7.38 -0.22
CA LEU A 19 14.94 6.69 0.61
C LEU A 19 15.39 7.55 1.79
N ALA A 20 15.54 8.86 1.58
CA ALA A 20 15.86 9.82 2.62
C ALA A 20 14.65 10.19 3.51
N ARG A 21 13.47 9.59 3.30
CA ARG A 21 12.20 9.89 4.02
C ARG A 21 11.74 11.34 3.91
N ARG A 22 12.23 12.09 2.93
CA ARG A 22 11.88 13.50 2.65
C ARG A 22 10.63 13.58 1.80
N SER A 23 9.52 13.06 2.32
CA SER A 23 8.26 12.92 1.56
C SER A 23 7.70 14.25 1.07
N GLN A 24 7.98 15.37 1.74
CA GLN A 24 7.46 16.69 1.33
C GLN A 24 8.17 17.22 0.09
N GLU A 25 9.47 16.99 -0.01
CA GLU A 25 10.28 17.40 -1.16
C GLU A 25 10.05 16.50 -2.36
N ALA A 26 9.85 15.19 -2.13
CA ALA A 26 9.41 14.27 -3.17
C ALA A 26 8.09 14.73 -3.82
N MET A 27 7.15 15.25 -3.03
CA MET A 27 5.88 15.82 -3.53
C MET A 27 6.10 17.14 -4.28
N ALA A 28 7.06 17.96 -3.87
CA ALA A 28 7.41 19.18 -4.59
C ALA A 28 7.99 18.88 -5.97
N LEU A 29 8.90 17.90 -6.07
CA LEU A 29 9.44 17.44 -7.36
C LEU A 29 8.38 16.74 -8.22
N PHE A 30 7.41 16.06 -7.60
CA PHE A 30 6.26 15.52 -8.33
C PHE A 30 5.39 16.63 -8.94
N ALA A 31 5.06 17.66 -8.15
CA ALA A 31 4.33 18.82 -8.66
C ALA A 31 5.09 19.53 -9.79
N GLU A 32 6.43 19.52 -9.74
CA GLU A 32 7.27 20.04 -10.82
C GLU A 32 7.20 19.18 -12.10
N LEU A 33 7.19 17.83 -11.98
CA LEU A 33 6.92 16.94 -13.12
C LEU A 33 5.57 17.28 -13.78
N GLU A 34 4.52 17.47 -12.97
CA GLU A 34 3.20 17.85 -13.47
C GLU A 34 3.18 19.22 -14.14
N ARG A 35 3.79 20.23 -13.50
CA ARG A 35 3.89 21.60 -14.01
C ARG A 35 4.56 21.64 -15.38
N ARG A 36 5.57 20.79 -15.57
CA ARG A 36 6.31 20.66 -16.83
C ARG A 36 5.67 19.69 -17.83
N SER A 37 4.48 19.15 -17.51
CA SER A 37 3.79 18.14 -18.32
C SER A 37 4.65 16.91 -18.63
N LEU A 38 5.60 16.59 -17.73
CA LEU A 38 6.46 15.43 -17.81
C LEU A 38 5.74 14.25 -17.16
N ARG A 39 5.43 13.21 -17.95
CA ARG A 39 4.70 12.05 -17.43
C ARG A 39 5.48 11.35 -16.30
N PRO A 40 4.93 11.27 -15.08
CA PRO A 40 5.56 10.54 -13.99
C PRO A 40 5.64 9.04 -14.32
N SER A 41 6.68 8.37 -13.83
CA SER A 41 6.83 6.92 -13.98
C SER A 41 5.97 6.15 -12.95
N LEU A 42 5.73 4.87 -13.22
CA LEU A 42 5.13 3.92 -12.26
C LEU A 42 5.83 3.96 -10.89
N GLU A 43 7.16 4.06 -10.89
CA GLU A 43 7.95 4.13 -9.66
C GLU A 43 7.64 5.39 -8.84
N VAL A 44 7.55 6.54 -9.50
CA VAL A 44 7.22 7.81 -8.87
C VAL A 44 5.81 7.78 -8.25
N TYR A 45 4.82 7.22 -8.94
CA TYR A 45 3.48 7.00 -8.38
C TYR A 45 3.50 6.10 -7.15
N ASN A 46 4.25 4.99 -7.20
CA ASN A 46 4.37 4.08 -6.07
C ASN A 46 4.98 4.76 -4.84
N ILE A 47 5.98 5.63 -5.03
CA ILE A 47 6.60 6.42 -3.96
C ILE A 47 5.58 7.35 -3.30
N VAL A 48 4.80 8.08 -4.10
CA VAL A 48 3.79 9.01 -3.59
C VAL A 48 2.69 8.27 -2.83
N ILE A 49 2.19 7.17 -3.38
CA ILE A 49 1.16 6.32 -2.75
C ILE A 49 1.69 5.72 -1.44
N ALA A 50 2.90 5.19 -1.43
CA ALA A 50 3.55 4.67 -0.22
C ALA A 50 3.77 5.78 0.83
N GLY A 51 4.11 7.00 0.39
CA GLY A 51 4.18 8.19 1.24
C GLY A 51 2.84 8.50 1.92
N CYS A 52 1.75 8.49 1.17
CA CYS A 52 0.39 8.67 1.71
C CYS A 52 0.01 7.56 2.70
N ALA A 53 0.33 6.31 2.39
CA ALA A 53 0.09 5.17 3.27
C ALA A 53 0.82 5.32 4.63
N ARG A 54 2.08 5.78 4.60
CA ARG A 54 2.86 6.05 5.83
C ARG A 54 2.24 7.15 6.69
N LYS A 55 1.62 8.16 6.09
CA LYS A 55 0.94 9.28 6.77
C LYS A 55 -0.51 8.97 7.15
N LYS A 56 -0.99 7.73 6.99
CA LYS A 56 -2.41 7.34 7.18
C LYS A 56 -3.40 8.14 6.32
N GLN A 57 -2.95 8.63 5.17
CA GLN A 57 -3.76 9.44 4.25
C GLN A 57 -4.39 8.54 3.20
N ILE A 58 -5.29 7.64 3.63
CA ILE A 58 -5.92 6.64 2.75
C ILE A 58 -6.63 7.28 1.55
N SER A 59 -7.43 8.35 1.76
CA SER A 59 -8.16 9.02 0.68
C SER A 59 -7.22 9.56 -0.40
N LYS A 60 -6.09 10.18 -0.01
CA LYS A 60 -5.10 10.68 -0.97
C LYS A 60 -4.41 9.53 -1.71
N ALA A 61 -4.11 8.43 -1.03
CA ALA A 61 -3.51 7.27 -1.66
C ALA A 61 -4.41 6.71 -2.79
N PHE A 62 -5.72 6.66 -2.57
CA PHE A 62 -6.69 6.26 -3.60
C PHE A 62 -6.78 7.29 -4.74
N THR A 63 -6.82 8.58 -4.44
CA THR A 63 -6.77 9.64 -5.48
C THR A 63 -5.55 9.49 -6.39
N TRP A 64 -4.39 9.16 -5.82
CA TRP A 64 -3.18 8.91 -6.60
C TRP A 64 -3.28 7.63 -7.45
N MET A 65 -3.92 6.58 -6.95
CA MET A 65 -4.18 5.36 -7.72
C MET A 65 -5.12 5.63 -8.91
N ASP A 66 -6.16 6.43 -8.70
CA ASP A 66 -7.12 6.79 -9.75
C ASP A 66 -6.44 7.65 -10.82
N LYS A 67 -5.69 8.67 -10.41
CA LYS A 67 -4.90 9.49 -11.34
C LYS A 67 -3.91 8.66 -12.16
N MET A 68 -3.21 7.73 -11.52
CA MET A 68 -2.29 6.81 -12.19
C MET A 68 -3.02 5.99 -13.28
N ARG A 69 -4.24 5.53 -13.01
CA ARG A 69 -5.08 4.81 -13.98
C ARG A 69 -5.56 5.71 -15.13
N ASP A 70 -5.97 6.93 -14.81
CA ASP A 70 -6.41 7.93 -15.80
C ASP A 70 -5.28 8.31 -16.77
N GLU A 71 -4.04 8.32 -16.28
CA GLU A 71 -2.85 8.51 -17.10
C GLU A 71 -2.41 7.25 -17.87
N GLY A 72 -3.17 6.15 -17.77
CA GLY A 72 -2.90 4.89 -18.47
C GLY A 72 -1.80 4.03 -17.83
N ILE A 73 -1.35 4.38 -16.62
CA ILE A 73 -0.31 3.64 -15.91
C ILE A 73 -0.99 2.56 -15.06
N LYS A 74 -0.62 1.29 -15.29
CA LYS A 74 -1.25 0.15 -14.62
C LYS A 74 -0.69 -0.04 -13.21
N PRO A 75 -1.52 -0.01 -12.15
CA PRO A 75 -1.11 -0.36 -10.79
C PRO A 75 -0.48 -1.74 -10.73
N ASN A 76 0.63 -1.88 -9.99
CA ASN A 76 1.34 -3.14 -9.81
C ASN A 76 1.24 -3.63 -8.35
N VAL A 77 1.91 -4.74 -8.05
CA VAL A 77 1.96 -5.34 -6.70
C VAL A 77 2.35 -4.31 -5.63
N LEU A 78 3.31 -3.42 -5.92
CA LEU A 78 3.75 -2.39 -4.98
C LEU A 78 2.65 -1.35 -4.71
N THR A 79 1.93 -0.94 -5.76
CA THR A 79 0.80 -0.01 -5.63
C THR A 79 -0.29 -0.58 -4.72
N TYR A 80 -0.68 -1.83 -4.95
CA TYR A 80 -1.69 -2.51 -4.13
C TYR A 80 -1.23 -2.71 -2.69
N ASN A 81 0.02 -3.14 -2.48
CA ASN A 81 0.58 -3.33 -1.13
C ASN A 81 0.63 -2.02 -0.33
N ALA A 82 0.99 -0.91 -0.97
CA ALA A 82 0.99 0.40 -0.33
C ALA A 82 -0.42 0.81 0.12
N LEU A 83 -1.44 0.60 -0.73
CA LEU A 83 -2.83 0.90 -0.39
C LEU A 83 -3.38 -0.01 0.71
N ILE A 84 -3.06 -1.30 0.68
CA ILE A 84 -3.48 -2.25 1.73
C ILE A 84 -2.85 -1.88 3.07
N ASN A 85 -1.56 -1.49 3.09
CA ASN A 85 -0.90 -0.98 4.30
C ASN A 85 -1.53 0.33 4.80
N ALA A 86 -1.98 1.20 3.89
CA ALA A 86 -2.77 2.38 4.28
C ALA A 86 -4.09 1.99 4.95
N CYS A 87 -4.78 0.96 4.41
CA CYS A 87 -6.04 0.44 4.97
C CYS A 87 -5.83 -0.17 6.36
N GLU A 88 -4.76 -0.94 6.56
CA GLU A 88 -4.34 -1.46 7.87
C GLU A 88 -4.25 -0.34 8.92
N LYS A 89 -3.52 0.73 8.59
CA LYS A 89 -3.30 1.86 9.51
C LYS A 89 -4.53 2.71 9.80
N CYS A 90 -5.55 2.62 8.95
CA CYS A 90 -6.84 3.27 9.08
C CYS A 90 -7.94 2.33 9.59
N GLU A 91 -7.59 1.09 9.94
CA GLU A 91 -8.51 0.03 10.40
C GLU A 91 -9.64 -0.29 9.40
N ASP A 92 -9.44 0.05 8.12
CA ASP A 92 -10.41 -0.16 7.04
C ASP A 92 -10.23 -1.52 6.38
N TRP A 93 -10.57 -2.57 7.14
CA TRP A 93 -10.45 -3.95 6.68
C TRP A 93 -11.29 -4.23 5.43
N LYS A 94 -12.44 -3.57 5.25
CA LYS A 94 -13.30 -3.77 4.06
C LYS A 94 -12.58 -3.37 2.78
N ARG A 95 -11.93 -2.20 2.79
CA ARG A 95 -11.13 -1.74 1.64
C ARG A 95 -9.88 -2.59 1.43
N ALA A 96 -9.21 -3.02 2.50
CA ALA A 96 -8.07 -3.92 2.39
C ALA A 96 -8.42 -5.22 1.63
N LEU A 97 -9.60 -5.80 1.92
CA LEU A 97 -10.08 -6.99 1.24
C LEU A 97 -10.46 -6.75 -0.21
N SER A 98 -11.19 -5.67 -0.49
CA SER A 98 -11.51 -5.29 -1.87
C SER A 98 -10.25 -5.09 -2.72
N LEU A 99 -9.19 -4.52 -2.14
CA LEU A 99 -7.90 -4.36 -2.82
C LEU A 99 -7.21 -5.70 -3.09
N LEU A 100 -7.27 -6.65 -2.15
CA LEU A 100 -6.72 -8.01 -2.34
C LEU A 100 -7.45 -8.74 -3.47
N GLU A 101 -8.79 -8.70 -3.48
CA GLU A 101 -9.62 -9.31 -4.52
C GLU A 101 -9.36 -8.65 -5.89
N GLN A 102 -9.29 -7.32 -5.95
CA GLN A 102 -8.95 -6.59 -7.17
C GLN A 102 -7.55 -6.95 -7.70
N MET A 103 -6.58 -7.12 -6.81
CA MET A 103 -5.22 -7.51 -7.16
C MET A 103 -5.22 -8.90 -7.82
N GLN A 104 -5.88 -9.88 -7.18
CA GLN A 104 -6.01 -11.25 -7.70
C GLN A 104 -6.77 -11.29 -9.03
N ALA A 105 -7.88 -10.55 -9.15
CA ALA A 105 -8.68 -10.48 -10.38
C ALA A 105 -7.89 -9.89 -11.57
N LYS A 106 -6.88 -9.07 -11.30
CA LYS A 106 -5.95 -8.54 -12.32
C LYS A 106 -4.77 -9.46 -12.61
N GLY A 107 -4.75 -10.67 -12.04
CA GLY A 107 -3.65 -11.63 -12.21
C GLY A 107 -2.37 -11.25 -11.47
N LEU A 108 -2.44 -10.31 -10.51
CA LEU A 108 -1.30 -9.96 -9.68
C LEU A 108 -1.25 -10.92 -8.48
N THR A 109 -0.11 -11.57 -8.28
CA THR A 109 0.09 -12.52 -7.18
C THR A 109 0.32 -11.79 -5.86
N PRO A 110 -0.57 -11.93 -4.86
CA PRO A 110 -0.35 -11.37 -3.53
C PRO A 110 0.91 -11.97 -2.90
N THR A 111 1.69 -11.14 -2.21
CA THR A 111 2.92 -11.57 -1.53
C THR A 111 2.65 -11.81 -0.04
N SER A 112 3.63 -12.37 0.68
CA SER A 112 3.55 -12.51 2.14
C SER A 112 3.22 -11.16 2.80
N ALA A 113 3.86 -10.08 2.39
CA ALA A 113 3.57 -8.73 2.88
C ALA A 113 2.11 -8.29 2.62
N THR A 114 1.51 -8.69 1.49
CA THR A 114 0.10 -8.40 1.18
C THR A 114 -0.83 -9.07 2.19
N TYR A 115 -0.66 -10.38 2.41
CA TYR A 115 -1.48 -11.14 3.35
C TYR A 115 -1.29 -10.65 4.78
N THR A 116 -0.06 -10.41 5.21
CA THR A 116 0.24 -9.86 6.54
C THR A 116 -0.48 -8.53 6.77
N ALA A 117 -0.48 -7.62 5.81
CA ALA A 117 -1.19 -6.34 5.93
C ALA A 117 -2.72 -6.50 5.94
N VAL A 118 -3.28 -7.44 5.16
CA VAL A 118 -4.72 -7.75 5.19
C VAL A 118 -5.14 -8.38 6.51
N ILE A 119 -4.36 -9.31 7.05
CA ILE A 119 -4.59 -9.95 8.36
C ILE A 119 -4.54 -8.89 9.46
N ALA A 120 -3.54 -8.01 9.44
CA ALA A 120 -3.42 -6.91 10.38
C ALA A 120 -4.61 -5.92 10.28
N ALA A 121 -5.06 -5.60 9.06
CA ALA A 121 -6.25 -4.78 8.85
C ALA A 121 -7.52 -5.47 9.42
N CYS A 122 -7.70 -6.78 9.16
CA CYS A 122 -8.81 -7.56 9.71
C CYS A 122 -8.76 -7.62 11.24
N ALA A 123 -7.57 -7.77 11.82
CA ALA A 123 -7.35 -7.77 13.26
C ALA A 123 -7.74 -6.43 13.91
N ALA A 124 -7.31 -5.32 13.29
CA ALA A 124 -7.71 -3.98 13.71
C ALA A 124 -9.24 -3.79 13.61
N GLY A 125 -9.84 -4.30 12.53
CA GLY A 125 -11.28 -4.33 12.31
C GLY A 125 -12.09 -5.33 13.15
N ARG A 126 -11.45 -6.01 14.12
CA ARG A 126 -12.04 -7.08 14.95
C ARG A 126 -12.65 -8.25 14.17
N GLN A 127 -12.22 -8.46 12.93
CA GLN A 127 -12.64 -9.54 12.06
C GLN A 127 -11.71 -10.75 12.21
N TRP A 128 -11.68 -11.33 13.41
CA TRP A 128 -10.77 -12.45 13.74
C TRP A 128 -10.98 -13.67 12.84
N PHE A 129 -12.23 -14.01 12.48
CA PHE A 129 -12.53 -15.14 11.60
C PHE A 129 -11.88 -14.96 10.22
N ARG A 130 -11.95 -13.76 9.65
CA ARG A 130 -11.30 -13.44 8.36
C ARG A 130 -9.78 -13.46 8.50
N ALA A 131 -9.24 -12.91 9.60
CA ALA A 131 -7.81 -12.95 9.87
C ALA A 131 -7.27 -14.40 9.89
N LEU A 132 -7.97 -15.31 10.55
CA LEU A 132 -7.62 -16.75 10.56
C LEU A 132 -7.76 -17.40 9.19
N GLN A 133 -8.81 -17.07 8.43
CA GLN A 133 -9.00 -17.58 7.08
C GLN A 133 -7.82 -17.20 6.17
N PHE A 134 -7.38 -15.94 6.19
CA PHE A 134 -6.23 -15.50 5.39
C PHE A 134 -4.90 -16.07 5.88
N LEU A 135 -4.75 -16.32 7.19
CA LEU A 135 -3.57 -16.97 7.74
C LEU A 135 -3.44 -18.41 7.21
N ARG A 136 -4.56 -19.14 7.14
CA ARG A 136 -4.61 -20.48 6.53
C ARG A 136 -4.37 -20.44 5.03
N GLU A 137 -4.96 -19.50 4.31
CA GLU A 137 -4.74 -19.34 2.85
C GLU A 137 -3.26 -19.05 2.54
N MET A 138 -2.59 -18.27 3.40
CA MET A 138 -1.16 -18.00 3.32
C MET A 138 -0.32 -19.27 3.52
N GLU A 139 -0.73 -20.16 4.43
CA GLU A 139 -0.10 -21.47 4.67
C GLU A 139 -0.23 -22.39 3.46
N GLU A 140 -1.45 -22.51 2.93
CA GLU A 140 -1.77 -23.35 1.77
C GLU A 140 -1.01 -22.90 0.52
N LYS A 141 -0.72 -21.60 0.41
CA LYS A 141 0.09 -21.01 -0.67
C LYS A 141 1.60 -21.12 -0.44
N GLY A 142 2.04 -21.74 0.65
CA GLY A 142 3.46 -21.90 1.00
C GLY A 142 4.17 -20.57 1.27
N LEU A 143 3.42 -19.50 1.56
CA LEU A 143 3.99 -18.19 1.88
C LEU A 143 4.47 -18.22 3.33
N LYS A 144 5.74 -17.86 3.54
CA LYS A 144 6.35 -17.84 4.88
C LYS A 144 5.57 -16.90 5.80
N GLN A 145 4.86 -17.49 6.77
CA GLN A 145 4.17 -16.78 7.83
C GLN A 145 5.21 -16.17 8.76
N ASP A 146 5.09 -14.86 9.02
CA ASP A 146 5.92 -14.19 9.99
C ASP A 146 5.21 -14.18 11.35
N LEU A 147 5.97 -14.15 12.46
CA LEU A 147 5.46 -13.99 13.83
C LEU A 147 4.47 -12.83 13.97
N PHE A 148 4.61 -11.80 13.12
CA PHE A 148 3.69 -10.66 13.06
C PHE A 148 2.28 -11.05 12.62
N SER A 149 2.13 -11.96 11.64
CA SER A 149 0.82 -12.42 11.15
C SER A 149 0.10 -13.24 12.21
N PHE A 150 0.82 -14.11 12.93
CA PHE A 150 0.28 -14.85 14.07
C PHE A 150 -0.12 -13.93 15.21
N ASN A 151 0.76 -13.01 15.63
CA ASN A 151 0.46 -12.06 16.70
C ASN A 151 -0.73 -11.16 16.34
N ALA A 152 -0.87 -10.75 15.08
CA ALA A 152 -2.02 -9.99 14.62
C ALA A 152 -3.32 -10.82 14.72
N ALA A 153 -3.31 -12.08 14.29
CA ALA A 153 -4.46 -12.97 14.41
C ALA A 153 -4.83 -13.26 15.87
N ILE A 154 -3.85 -13.51 16.74
CA ILE A 154 -4.06 -13.73 18.18
C ILE A 154 -4.62 -12.46 18.84
N SER A 155 -4.06 -11.29 18.54
CA SER A 155 -4.57 -10.01 19.04
C SER A 155 -6.00 -9.74 18.59
N ALA A 156 -6.37 -10.16 17.37
CA ALA A 156 -7.76 -10.10 16.89
C ALA A 156 -8.69 -10.97 17.74
N CYS A 157 -8.26 -12.21 18.05
CA CYS A 157 -9.02 -13.15 18.87
C CYS A 157 -9.18 -12.66 20.31
N GLU A 158 -8.12 -12.18 20.96
CA GLU A 158 -8.18 -11.63 22.32
C GLU A 158 -9.14 -10.44 22.43
N LYS A 159 -9.07 -9.51 21.47
CA LYS A 159 -9.96 -8.35 21.40
C LYS A 159 -11.42 -8.71 21.09
N SER A 160 -11.69 -9.92 20.58
CA SER A 160 -13.03 -10.45 20.36
C SER A 160 -13.56 -11.23 21.57
N GLY A 161 -12.67 -11.87 22.35
CA GLY A 161 -13.00 -12.54 23.62
C GLY A 161 -13.41 -11.56 24.73
N GLN A 162 -12.93 -10.31 24.69
CA GLN A 162 -13.34 -9.24 25.62
C GLN A 162 -14.81 -8.77 25.46
N TRP A 163 -15.57 -9.29 24.50
CA TRP A 163 -17.00 -8.97 24.34
C TRP A 163 -17.95 -10.00 24.97
N MET A 164 -17.42 -11.10 25.51
CA MET A 164 -18.20 -12.12 26.22
C MET A 164 -18.20 -11.95 27.75
N GLN A 165 -17.86 -10.76 28.27
CA GLN A 165 -17.97 -10.40 29.69
C GLN A 165 -18.92 -9.23 29.91
#